data_AF-A0A5C2SGU9-F1
#
_entry.id   AF-A0A5C2SGU9-F1
#
_cell.length_a   1.000
_cell.length_b   1.000
_cell.length_c   1.000
_cell.angle_alpha   90.00
_cell.angle_beta   90.00
_cell.angle_gamma   90.00
#
_symmetry.space_group_name_H-M   'P 1'
#
loop_
_entity.id
_entity.type
_entity.pdbx_description
1 polymer ?
#
loop_
_entity_poly.entity_id
_entity_poly.type
_entity_poly.pdbx_seq_one_letter_code
_entity_poly.pdbx_strand_id
1 'polypeptide(L)'
;MQLIASLAIAAAMAVSAHAAATITSLVINTPADATQCVPTVFTFSGGVAPFTLLFSPLPGSLQRSQAVHSILEDGNVIESFSGLTGPSFVWSTNVPGGQSISVEIADASATAFTAPFVVLPSDDSSCL
;
A
#
# COMPACT_ATOMS: atom_id res chain seq x y z
N MET A 1 13.15 76.12 0.30
CA MET A 1 12.35 75.27 1.20
C MET A 1 11.80 74.12 0.37
N GLN A 2 12.54 73.01 0.25
CA GLN A 2 12.13 71.81 -0.48
C GLN A 2 12.18 70.65 0.52
N LEU A 3 11.00 70.13 0.84
CA LEU A 3 10.76 69.03 1.76
C LEU A 3 11.18 67.71 1.09
N ILE A 4 12.04 66.97 1.78
CA ILE A 4 12.51 65.64 1.39
C ILE A 4 11.38 64.66 1.77
N ALA A 5 10.71 64.08 0.78
CA ALA A 5 9.66 63.09 0.98
C ALA A 5 10.30 61.71 1.20
N SER A 6 10.23 61.22 2.44
CA SER A 6 10.69 59.89 2.83
C SER A 6 9.80 58.81 2.24
N LEU A 7 10.33 57.96 1.37
CA LEU A 7 9.70 56.72 0.92
C LEU A 7 9.97 55.61 1.95
N ALA A 8 8.94 55.15 2.66
CA ALA A 8 9.03 53.94 3.47
C ALA A 8 8.70 52.72 2.58
N ILE A 9 9.68 51.83 2.39
CA ILE A 9 9.51 50.57 1.67
C ILE A 9 8.99 49.53 2.67
N ALA A 10 7.73 49.13 2.54
CA ALA A 10 7.14 48.05 3.32
C ALA A 10 7.41 46.70 2.62
N ALA A 11 8.32 45.90 3.17
CA ALA A 11 8.55 44.52 2.71
C ALA A 11 7.47 43.60 3.30
N ALA A 12 6.58 43.09 2.46
CA ALA A 12 5.58 42.10 2.84
C ALA A 12 6.23 40.70 2.90
N MET A 13 6.32 40.11 4.10
CA MET A 13 6.75 38.72 4.28
C MET A 13 5.56 37.80 3.97
N ALA A 14 5.64 37.03 2.89
CA ALA A 14 4.71 35.96 2.59
C ALA A 14 5.06 34.74 3.46
N VAL A 15 4.21 34.43 4.45
CA VAL A 15 4.32 33.19 5.24
C VAL A 15 3.66 32.07 4.46
N SER A 16 4.46 31.17 3.88
CA SER A 16 3.99 29.93 3.30
C SER A 16 3.60 28.96 4.42
N ALA A 17 2.29 28.85 4.69
CA ALA A 17 1.74 27.85 5.59
C ALA A 17 1.95 26.45 4.98
N HIS A 18 2.96 25.73 5.47
CA HIS A 18 3.10 24.31 5.20
C HIS A 18 2.06 23.60 6.07
N ALA A 19 1.04 23.01 5.46
CA ALA A 19 0.17 22.09 6.16
C ALA A 19 1.02 20.90 6.63
N ALA A 20 1.30 20.84 7.94
CA ALA A 20 1.90 19.66 8.53
C ALA A 20 0.89 18.52 8.39
N ALA A 21 1.14 17.62 7.45
CA ALA A 21 0.41 16.36 7.38
C ALA A 21 0.61 15.65 8.73
N THR A 22 -0.46 15.47 9.48
CA THR A 22 -0.43 14.61 10.66
C THR A 22 -0.11 13.20 10.18
N ILE A 23 1.11 12.75 10.45
CA ILE A 23 1.54 11.37 10.16
C ILE A 23 0.76 10.46 11.10
N THR A 24 -0.42 10.03 10.68
CA THR A 24 -1.10 8.88 11.27
C THR A 24 -0.38 7.63 10.77
N SER A 25 -0.01 6.75 11.71
CA SER A 25 0.69 5.51 11.41
C SER A 25 0.00 4.74 10.29
N LEU A 26 0.76 4.36 9.27
CA LEU A 26 0.26 3.51 8.20
C LEU A 26 -0.13 2.14 8.78
N VAL A 27 -1.35 1.71 8.50
CA VAL A 27 -1.88 0.40 8.91
C VAL A 27 -2.71 -0.20 7.79
N ILE A 28 -2.70 -1.52 7.67
CA ILE A 28 -3.50 -2.31 6.73
C ILE A 28 -4.30 -3.36 7.49
N ASN A 29 -5.54 -3.64 7.09
CA ASN A 29 -6.31 -4.72 7.68
C ASN A 29 -5.77 -6.08 7.23
N THR A 30 -5.84 -7.06 8.13
CA THR A 30 -5.77 -8.47 7.71
C THR A 30 -7.19 -8.90 7.30
N PRO A 31 -7.39 -9.47 6.11
CA PRO A 31 -8.71 -9.98 5.72
C PRO A 31 -9.14 -11.11 6.66
N ALA A 32 -10.42 -11.15 7.02
CA ALA A 32 -10.97 -12.25 7.81
C ALA A 32 -10.94 -13.57 7.01
N ASP A 33 -11.25 -13.47 5.72
CA ASP A 33 -11.24 -14.58 4.77
C ASP A 33 -10.73 -14.07 3.42
N ALA A 34 -9.91 -14.88 2.75
CA ALA A 34 -9.55 -14.70 1.35
C ALA A 34 -9.77 -16.03 0.65
N THR A 35 -10.66 -16.09 -0.34
CA THR A 35 -10.99 -17.33 -1.06
C THR A 35 -10.49 -17.24 -2.48
N GLN A 36 -9.87 -18.31 -2.97
CA GLN A 36 -9.41 -18.41 -4.35
C GLN A 36 -10.50 -17.96 -5.34
N CYS A 37 -10.14 -17.05 -6.24
CA CYS A 37 -11.02 -16.47 -7.26
C CYS A 37 -12.23 -15.67 -6.74
N VAL A 38 -12.22 -15.30 -5.46
CA VAL A 38 -13.19 -14.37 -4.88
C VAL A 38 -12.48 -13.08 -4.53
N PRO A 39 -12.97 -11.90 -4.99
CA PRO A 39 -12.35 -10.63 -4.69
C PRO A 39 -12.19 -10.39 -3.17
N THR A 40 -10.97 -10.13 -2.73
CA THR A 40 -10.63 -9.76 -1.35
C THR A 40 -10.31 -8.28 -1.26
N VAL A 41 -10.92 -7.60 -0.29
CA VAL A 41 -10.72 -6.15 -0.10
C VAL A 41 -9.70 -5.92 1.01
N PHE A 42 -8.65 -5.17 0.66
CA PHE A 42 -7.75 -4.54 1.61
C PHE A 42 -8.16 -3.09 1.81
N THR A 43 -8.11 -2.65 3.04
CA THR A 43 -8.33 -1.29 3.52
C THR A 43 -7.14 -0.90 4.37
N PHE A 44 -6.70 0.33 4.20
CA PHE A 44 -5.57 0.87 4.93
C PHE A 44 -5.87 2.32 5.31
N SER A 45 -5.24 2.76 6.40
CA SER A 45 -5.37 4.13 6.88
C SER A 45 -4.03 4.66 7.34
N GLY A 46 -3.96 5.99 7.44
CA GLY A 46 -2.71 6.71 7.60
C GLY A 46 -1.84 6.68 6.34
N GLY A 47 -0.59 7.09 6.52
CA GLY A 47 0.34 7.28 5.42
C GLY A 47 -0.07 8.37 4.42
N VAL A 48 0.66 8.46 3.31
CA VAL A 48 0.43 9.43 2.22
C VAL A 48 0.61 8.74 0.88
N ALA A 49 -0.44 8.75 0.05
CA ALA A 49 -0.38 8.24 -1.31
C ALA A 49 0.74 8.91 -2.14
N PRO A 50 1.33 8.19 -3.13
CA PRO A 50 0.94 6.87 -3.63
C PRO A 50 1.43 5.71 -2.75
N PHE A 51 0.64 4.65 -2.68
CA PHE A 51 0.98 3.41 -1.98
C PHE A 51 1.43 2.32 -2.95
N THR A 52 2.23 1.38 -2.43
CA THR A 52 2.61 0.12 -3.06
C THR A 52 2.19 -1.04 -2.17
N LEU A 53 1.53 -2.05 -2.74
CA LEU A 53 1.22 -3.33 -2.09
C LEU A 53 2.14 -4.43 -2.63
N LEU A 54 2.69 -5.26 -1.75
CA LEU A 54 3.50 -6.44 -2.09
C LEU A 54 2.92 -7.67 -1.42
N PHE A 55 2.61 -8.70 -2.20
CA PHE A 55 2.07 -9.97 -1.73
C PHE A 55 3.21 -10.99 -1.66
N SER A 56 3.39 -11.66 -0.53
CA SER A 56 4.47 -12.65 -0.34
C SER A 56 3.99 -13.93 0.34
N PRO A 57 4.34 -15.13 -0.16
CA PRO A 57 4.11 -16.39 0.55
C PRO A 57 5.01 -16.48 1.78
N LEU A 58 4.47 -17.05 2.87
CA LEU A 58 5.27 -17.37 4.04
C LEU A 58 6.21 -18.56 3.78
N PRO A 59 7.36 -18.64 4.48
CA PRO A 59 8.23 -19.81 4.42
C PRO A 59 7.48 -21.09 4.79
N GLY A 60 7.56 -22.12 3.95
CA GLY A 60 6.90 -23.40 4.16
C GLY A 60 5.46 -23.52 3.61
N SER A 61 4.87 -22.45 3.07
CA SER A 61 3.57 -22.53 2.38
C SER A 61 3.67 -23.03 0.92
N LEU A 62 4.88 -23.03 0.34
CA LEU A 62 5.10 -23.39 -1.06
C LEU A 62 4.89 -24.89 -1.36
N GLN A 63 3.63 -25.32 -1.51
CA GLN A 63 3.29 -26.17 -2.65
C GLN A 63 3.57 -25.30 -3.87
N ARG A 64 4.64 -25.59 -4.63
CA ARG A 64 5.11 -24.84 -5.80
C ARG A 64 3.98 -24.11 -6.52
N SER A 65 3.75 -22.85 -6.17
CA SER A 65 2.78 -22.03 -6.87
C SER A 65 3.35 -21.80 -8.26
N GLN A 66 2.61 -22.21 -9.28
CA GLN A 66 2.84 -21.82 -10.66
C GLN A 66 2.45 -20.35 -10.91
N ALA A 67 2.34 -19.52 -9.85
CA ALA A 67 2.28 -18.07 -9.95
C ALA A 67 3.65 -17.52 -10.39
N VAL A 68 3.94 -17.72 -11.67
CA VAL A 68 5.05 -17.12 -12.41
C VAL A 68 4.61 -15.72 -12.81
N HIS A 69 4.84 -14.73 -11.96
CA HIS A 69 5.18 -13.41 -12.46
C HIS A 69 5.92 -12.60 -11.38
N SER A 70 7.24 -12.53 -11.54
CA SER A 70 8.13 -11.58 -10.86
C SER A 70 8.47 -11.89 -9.41
N ILE A 71 9.38 -12.86 -9.22
CA ILE A 71 10.35 -12.82 -8.13
C ILE A 71 11.19 -11.54 -8.29
N LEU A 72 10.74 -10.44 -7.68
CA LEU A 72 11.52 -9.21 -7.58
C LEU A 72 12.68 -9.46 -6.59
N GLU A 73 13.88 -9.00 -6.95
CA GLU A 73 15.19 -9.47 -6.51
C GLU A 73 15.53 -9.44 -5.00
N ASP A 74 14.61 -9.13 -4.09
CA ASP A 74 14.88 -9.06 -2.64
C ASP A 74 13.86 -9.80 -1.74
N GLY A 75 12.90 -10.54 -2.32
CA GLY A 75 11.92 -11.29 -1.52
C GLY A 75 11.09 -12.27 -2.35
N ASN A 76 10.42 -13.19 -1.66
CA ASN A 76 9.45 -14.10 -2.28
C ASN A 76 8.15 -13.31 -2.60
N VAL A 77 8.22 -12.21 -3.35
CA VAL A 77 7.04 -11.45 -3.77
C VAL A 77 6.39 -12.19 -4.95
N ILE A 78 5.09 -12.41 -4.88
CA ILE A 78 4.30 -13.05 -5.94
C ILE A 78 3.49 -12.04 -6.75
N GLU A 79 3.12 -10.90 -6.15
CA GLU A 79 2.39 -9.83 -6.83
C GLU A 79 2.76 -8.46 -6.24
N SER A 80 2.72 -7.42 -7.07
CA SER A 80 2.99 -6.04 -6.68
C SER A 80 2.05 -5.08 -7.39
N PHE A 81 1.50 -4.13 -6.64
CA PHE A 81 0.63 -3.07 -7.17
C PHE A 81 1.09 -1.72 -6.64
N SER A 82 1.48 -0.81 -7.52
CA SER A 82 2.00 0.53 -7.16
C SER A 82 1.12 1.65 -7.69
N GLY A 83 1.32 2.87 -7.18
CA GLY A 83 0.56 4.04 -7.62
C GLY A 83 -0.87 4.10 -7.07
N LEU A 84 -1.17 3.36 -6.00
CA LEU A 84 -2.49 3.34 -5.39
C LEU A 84 -2.75 4.68 -4.68
N THR A 85 -3.88 5.32 -4.98
CA THR A 85 -4.23 6.65 -4.43
C THR A 85 -5.35 6.60 -3.40
N GLY A 86 -6.13 5.53 -3.36
CA GLY A 86 -7.26 5.35 -2.45
C GLY A 86 -6.88 4.56 -1.19
N PRO A 87 -7.69 4.60 -0.12
CA PRO A 87 -7.46 3.88 1.14
C PRO A 87 -7.83 2.39 1.07
N SER A 88 -8.04 1.85 -0.13
CA SER A 88 -8.48 0.47 -0.33
C SER A 88 -8.02 -0.09 -1.66
N PHE A 89 -7.83 -1.41 -1.70
CA PHE A 89 -7.46 -2.16 -2.89
C PHE A 89 -8.31 -3.44 -2.98
N VAL A 90 -8.83 -3.74 -4.17
CA VAL A 90 -9.56 -4.98 -4.44
C VAL A 90 -8.62 -5.93 -5.15
N TRP A 91 -8.27 -7.02 -4.47
CA TRP A 91 -7.46 -8.09 -5.01
C TRP A 91 -8.35 -9.19 -5.58
N SER A 92 -8.01 -9.73 -6.74
CA SER A 92 -8.74 -10.85 -7.37
C SER A 92 -8.58 -12.19 -6.65
N THR A 93 -7.67 -12.29 -5.67
CA THR A 93 -7.33 -13.54 -4.97
C THR A 93 -6.97 -14.66 -5.95
N ASN A 94 -6.10 -14.33 -6.90
CA ASN A 94 -5.56 -15.20 -7.93
C ASN A 94 -4.34 -15.99 -7.43
N VAL A 95 -4.48 -16.56 -6.24
CA VAL A 95 -3.48 -17.45 -5.65
C VAL A 95 -4.20 -18.75 -5.25
N PRO A 96 -3.59 -19.93 -5.47
CA PRO A 96 -4.23 -21.19 -5.11
C PRO A 96 -4.60 -21.27 -3.62
N GLY A 97 -5.70 -21.96 -3.33
CA GLY A 97 -6.07 -22.32 -1.97
C GLY A 97 -4.98 -23.11 -1.23
N GLY A 98 -4.90 -22.92 0.08
CA GLY A 98 -3.90 -23.52 0.96
C GLY A 98 -2.60 -22.71 1.07
N GLN A 99 -2.45 -21.64 0.31
CA GLN A 99 -1.28 -20.77 0.42
C GLN A 99 -1.40 -19.82 1.62
N SER A 100 -0.35 -19.76 2.45
CA SER A 100 -0.22 -18.72 3.47
C SER A 100 0.56 -17.54 2.92
N ILE A 101 -0.03 -16.35 3.05
CA ILE A 101 0.42 -15.09 2.46
C ILE A 101 0.43 -14.00 3.53
N SER A 102 1.36 -13.05 3.38
CA SER A 102 1.32 -11.74 4.03
C SER A 102 1.36 -10.64 2.98
N VAL A 103 0.71 -9.52 3.27
CA VAL A 103 0.72 -8.34 2.40
C VAL A 103 1.41 -7.19 3.11
N GLU A 104 2.38 -6.59 2.43
CA GLU A 104 3.02 -5.35 2.81
C GLU A 104 2.33 -4.19 2.08
N ILE A 105 2.10 -3.08 2.77
CA ILE A 105 1.82 -1.78 2.17
C ILE A 105 2.94 -0.80 2.51
N ALA A 106 3.39 -0.04 1.52
CA ALA A 106 4.42 0.98 1.67
C ALA A 106 4.00 2.31 1.03
N ASP A 107 4.40 3.41 1.65
CA ASP A 107 4.46 4.73 1.02
C ASP A 107 5.89 5.30 1.07
N ALA A 108 6.07 6.58 0.76
CA ALA A 108 7.38 7.23 0.76
C ALA A 108 8.03 7.35 2.15
N SER A 109 7.30 7.09 3.23
CA SER A 109 7.67 7.38 4.62
C SER A 109 7.52 6.19 5.57
N ALA A 110 6.65 5.23 5.26
CA ALA A 110 6.27 4.15 6.17
C ALA A 110 5.92 2.86 5.43
N THR A 111 6.00 1.76 6.18
CA THR A 111 5.61 0.41 5.76
C THR A 111 4.70 -0.21 6.84
N ALA A 112 3.70 -0.97 6.44
CA ALA A 112 2.84 -1.75 7.33
C ALA A 112 2.53 -3.13 6.74
N PHE A 113 2.13 -4.06 7.59
CA PHE A 113 1.94 -5.46 7.21
C PHE A 113 0.62 -6.00 7.73
N THR A 114 0.03 -6.93 7.00
CA THR A 114 -1.00 -7.81 7.54
C THR A 114 -0.38 -8.84 8.47
N ALA A 115 -1.18 -9.43 9.36
CA ALA A 115 -0.84 -10.75 9.87
C ALA A 115 -0.87 -11.77 8.72
N PRO A 116 -0.16 -12.91 8.85
CA PRO A 116 -0.31 -14.00 7.91
C PRO A 116 -1.75 -14.51 7.85
N PHE A 117 -2.25 -14.76 6.64
CA PHE A 117 -3.55 -15.40 6.42
C PHE A 117 -3.42 -16.52 5.39
N VAL A 118 -4.42 -17.39 5.34
CA VAL A 118 -4.47 -18.54 4.41
C VAL A 118 -5.52 -18.26 3.36
N VAL A 119 -5.17 -18.47 2.09
CA VAL A 119 -6.15 -18.47 1.00
C VAL A 119 -6.98 -19.75 1.10
N LEU A 120 -8.29 -19.61 1.25
CA LEU A 120 -9.23 -20.72 1.28
C LEU A 120 -9.39 -21.31 -0.13
N PRO A 121 -9.47 -22.64 -0.27
CA PRO A 121 -9.72 -23.28 -1.55
C PRO A 121 -11.12 -22.94 -2.08
N SER A 122 -11.25 -23.03 -3.41
CA SER A 122 -12.50 -22.87 -4.15
C SER A 122 -12.53 -23.90 -5.29
N ASP A 123 -13.72 -24.30 -5.71
CA ASP A 123 -13.92 -25.10 -6.93
C ASP A 123 -13.73 -24.25 -8.20
N ASP A 124 -13.71 -22.93 -8.07
CA ASP A 124 -13.40 -21.99 -9.15
C ASP A 124 -11.89 -21.73 -9.23
N SER A 125 -11.28 -22.03 -10.38
CA SER A 125 -9.88 -21.77 -10.71
C SER A 125 -9.70 -20.83 -11.91
N SER A 126 -10.76 -20.16 -12.35
CA SER A 126 -10.75 -19.30 -13.55
C SER A 126 -9.84 -18.06 -13.45
N CYS A 127 -9.44 -17.69 -12.23
CA CYS A 127 -8.56 -16.55 -11.95
C CYS A 127 -7.08 -16.92 -11.79
N LEU A 128 -6.75 -18.22 -11.71
CA LEU A 128 -5.37 -18.69 -11.46
C LEU A 128 -4.49 -18.63 -12.71
#